data_AF-A0A7Y9EIC0-F1
#
_entry.id   AF-A0A7Y9EIC0-F1
#
_cell.length_a   1.000
_cell.length_b   1.000
_cell.length_c   1.000
_cell.angle_alpha   90.00
_cell.angle_beta   90.00
_cell.angle_gamma   90.00
#
_symmetry.space_group_name_H-M   'P 1'
#
loop_
_entity.id
_entity.type
_entity.pdbx_description
1 polymer ?
#
loop_
_entity_poly.entity_id
_entity_poly.type
_entity_poly.pdbx_seq_one_letter_code
_entity_poly.pdbx_strand_id
1 'polypeptide(L)'
;MTLGIRYAARSDVGMLREGNEDSAYAGAHLLAVADGMGGHVGGEIASAAAIEALRGLDKDLPATELLAALEHTVKTANDNLHRIVESDPALQGMGTTLTAMLWAGNQVALVHIGDSRAYLLRDGSLFQITHDHTLVQSLVDEGRISPDEAASHPQRSLLLRALDGRGEVDPDLSLREAKVGDRYLLCSDGLSGVVTAETIFQVLTDVDDPEQAVRQLIDLANRGGGPDNITCVVADVVDLERQPPTGGPGHAVGAAANAAPPERPGGGTGPNTTVADTPAGRAAQLRETRPQPPVAVDEMPPPQAPMPMSDAMGPPPAPGAMPQAQQMRARRGGTRRWTWLVVVAGVVVVGVVAGGFVLLQNVRNGYYIGANKDGEVVLYRGTTQKVPGLSLSREAAKKEQPKQAILVADLPQDLQQQVKDTYTVDGPKALKQLENAVCKYSLIGEGGKVVMVKGREQQNCRQSSVKSSDIRIDELPASDVTAVEKGTLVFIGQKAAQAKLDQLGAHREECKQRTPSIKDCPSSGGSS
;
A
#
# COMPACT_ATOMS: atom_id res chain seq x y z
N MET A 1 -4.54 -8.98 29.44
CA MET A 1 -5.22 -8.86 28.13
C MET A 1 -4.76 -10.04 27.29
N THR A 2 -5.64 -11.00 27.07
CA THR A 2 -5.42 -12.11 26.15
C THR A 2 -5.74 -11.62 24.74
N LEU A 3 -4.69 -11.47 23.92
CA LEU A 3 -4.84 -11.09 22.52
C LEU A 3 -5.13 -12.32 21.68
N GLY A 4 -5.91 -12.11 20.63
CA GLY A 4 -6.09 -13.08 19.56
C GLY A 4 -6.47 -12.39 18.27
N ILE A 5 -6.82 -13.19 17.26
CA ILE A 5 -7.10 -12.69 15.93
C ILE A 5 -8.47 -13.12 15.42
N ARG A 6 -9.17 -12.20 14.77
CA ARG A 6 -10.33 -12.50 13.91
C ARG A 6 -9.86 -12.42 12.47
N TYR A 7 -10.03 -13.49 11.72
CA TYR A 7 -9.41 -13.61 10.40
C TYR A 7 -10.40 -14.11 9.34
N ALA A 8 -10.06 -13.86 8.09
CA ALA A 8 -10.69 -14.44 6.92
C ALA A 8 -9.63 -14.72 5.85
N ALA A 9 -9.77 -15.83 5.14
CA ALA A 9 -8.94 -16.17 4.00
C ALA A 9 -9.82 -16.39 2.78
N ARG A 10 -9.36 -15.95 1.61
CA ARG A 10 -10.02 -16.26 0.35
C ARG A 10 -8.98 -16.37 -0.76
N SER A 11 -9.27 -17.25 -1.71
CA SER A 11 -8.45 -17.49 -2.88
C SER A 11 -9.35 -17.63 -4.10
N ASP A 12 -8.92 -17.09 -5.23
CA ASP A 12 -9.63 -17.05 -6.50
C ASP A 12 -8.66 -17.37 -7.64
N VAL A 13 -9.12 -18.13 -8.64
CA VAL A 13 -8.29 -18.51 -9.79
C VAL A 13 -7.90 -17.28 -10.62
N GLY A 14 -8.65 -16.19 -10.54
CA GLY A 14 -8.53 -15.07 -11.45
C GLY A 14 -9.26 -15.33 -12.76
N MET A 15 -8.96 -14.51 -13.77
CA MET A 15 -9.67 -14.49 -15.05
C MET A 15 -8.88 -15.11 -16.20
N LEU A 16 -7.56 -15.25 -16.06
CA LEU A 16 -6.67 -15.70 -17.13
C LEU A 16 -6.01 -17.07 -16.90
N ARG A 17 -5.95 -17.56 -15.65
CA ARG A 17 -5.34 -18.85 -15.32
C ARG A 17 -6.37 -19.99 -15.43
N GLU A 18 -5.91 -21.20 -15.77
CA GLU A 18 -6.77 -22.39 -15.87
C GLU A 18 -7.01 -23.09 -14.52
N GLY A 19 -6.08 -22.91 -13.58
CA GLY A 19 -6.10 -23.51 -12.25
C GLY A 19 -5.58 -22.54 -11.19
N ASN A 20 -5.73 -22.94 -9.93
CA ASN A 20 -5.24 -22.18 -8.80
C ASN A 20 -4.00 -22.86 -8.20
N GLU A 21 -2.85 -22.23 -8.36
CA GLU A 21 -1.57 -22.66 -7.81
C GLU A 21 -1.28 -22.00 -6.45
N ASP A 22 -2.08 -21.01 -6.03
CA ASP A 22 -1.97 -20.42 -4.70
C ASP A 22 -2.55 -21.34 -3.62
N SER A 23 -1.97 -21.26 -2.43
CA SER A 23 -2.48 -21.86 -1.20
C SER A 23 -2.41 -20.86 -0.05
N ALA A 24 -3.39 -20.89 0.84
CA ALA A 24 -3.32 -20.14 2.09
C ALA A 24 -3.96 -20.90 3.25
N TYR A 25 -3.57 -20.53 4.47
CA TYR A 25 -4.14 -21.04 5.71
C TYR A 25 -4.42 -19.88 6.66
N ALA A 26 -5.56 -19.94 7.35
CA ALA A 26 -5.87 -19.01 8.41
C ALA A 26 -6.45 -19.76 9.62
N GLY A 27 -5.79 -19.59 10.75
CA GLY A 27 -6.09 -20.23 12.03
C GLY A 27 -5.95 -19.25 13.20
N ALA A 28 -6.15 -19.76 14.42
CA ALA A 28 -6.16 -18.93 15.62
C ALA A 28 -4.78 -18.38 16.00
N HIS A 29 -3.72 -19.07 15.59
CA HIS A 29 -2.33 -18.73 15.87
C HIS A 29 -1.50 -18.55 14.60
N LEU A 30 -1.93 -19.09 13.46
CA LEU A 30 -1.15 -19.09 12.22
C LEU A 30 -1.94 -18.51 11.04
N LEU A 31 -1.30 -17.59 10.31
CA LEU A 31 -1.72 -17.17 8.97
C LEU A 31 -0.59 -17.47 7.98
N ALA A 32 -0.90 -17.96 6.80
CA ALA A 32 0.08 -18.23 5.77
C ALA A 32 -0.50 -18.06 4.36
N VAL A 33 0.31 -17.56 3.43
CA VAL A 33 0.05 -17.50 1.99
C VAL A 33 1.29 -18.03 1.26
N ALA A 34 1.06 -18.87 0.26
CA ALA A 34 2.07 -19.47 -0.59
C ALA A 34 1.58 -19.41 -2.04
N ASP A 35 2.37 -18.78 -2.91
CA ASP A 35 2.09 -18.63 -4.33
C ASP A 35 2.94 -19.65 -5.10
N GLY A 36 2.25 -20.63 -5.68
CA GLY A 36 2.86 -21.77 -6.35
C GLY A 36 3.26 -21.43 -7.77
N MET A 37 4.49 -21.77 -8.14
CA MET A 37 5.03 -21.60 -9.49
C MET A 37 5.57 -22.92 -10.03
N GLY A 38 5.26 -23.24 -11.28
CA GLY A 38 5.75 -24.47 -11.91
C GLY A 38 5.90 -24.41 -13.42
N GLY A 39 5.54 -23.30 -14.07
CA GLY A 39 5.62 -23.10 -15.52
C GLY A 39 4.68 -24.01 -16.33
N HIS A 40 4.84 -25.33 -16.24
CA HIS A 40 4.00 -26.35 -16.90
C HIS A 40 3.45 -27.39 -15.90
N VAL A 41 4.03 -27.58 -14.70
CA VAL A 41 3.57 -28.60 -13.72
C VAL A 41 3.99 -28.24 -12.28
N GLY A 42 3.10 -28.44 -11.30
CA GLY A 42 3.46 -28.67 -9.89
C GLY A 42 3.45 -27.45 -8.96
N GLY A 43 3.07 -26.26 -9.41
CA GLY A 43 2.96 -25.08 -8.54
C GLY A 43 1.93 -25.29 -7.42
N GLU A 44 0.80 -25.89 -7.76
CA GLU A 44 -0.26 -26.26 -6.82
C GLU A 44 0.19 -27.28 -5.78
N ILE A 45 1.08 -28.20 -6.16
CA ILE A 45 1.67 -29.21 -5.27
C ILE A 45 2.65 -28.52 -4.31
N ALA A 46 3.48 -27.63 -4.84
CA ALA A 46 4.49 -26.93 -4.06
C ALA A 46 3.87 -26.03 -2.98
N SER A 47 2.91 -25.18 -3.36
CA SER A 47 2.23 -24.27 -2.43
C SER A 47 1.42 -25.04 -1.39
N ALA A 48 0.71 -26.11 -1.78
CA ALA A 48 -0.07 -26.93 -0.87
C ALA A 48 0.83 -27.67 0.14
N ALA A 49 1.97 -28.21 -0.31
CA ALA A 49 2.93 -28.89 0.55
C ALA A 49 3.56 -27.92 1.58
N ALA A 50 3.84 -26.68 1.17
CA ALA A 50 4.35 -25.64 2.07
C ALA A 50 3.31 -25.28 3.15
N ILE A 51 2.06 -25.01 2.77
CA ILE A 51 0.98 -24.71 3.73
C ILE A 51 0.70 -25.88 4.67
N GLU A 52 0.69 -27.12 4.16
CA GLU A 52 0.47 -28.31 4.99
C GLU A 52 1.56 -28.48 6.06
N ALA A 53 2.82 -28.21 5.71
CA ALA A 53 3.93 -28.26 6.66
C ALA A 53 3.75 -27.26 7.81
N LEU A 54 3.23 -26.05 7.51
CA LEU A 54 3.01 -25.01 8.52
C LEU A 54 1.80 -25.26 9.41
N ARG A 55 0.77 -25.97 8.92
CA ARG A 55 -0.50 -26.17 9.65
C ARG A 55 -0.32 -26.69 11.09
N GLY A 56 0.69 -27.53 11.32
CA GLY A 56 1.02 -28.05 12.66
C GLY A 56 1.49 -27.00 13.68
N LEU A 57 1.77 -25.78 13.25
CA LEU A 57 2.13 -24.64 14.09
C LEU A 57 0.91 -23.86 14.59
N ASP A 58 -0.31 -24.13 14.10
CA ASP A 58 -1.54 -23.46 14.55
C ASP A 58 -2.00 -23.96 15.93
N LYS A 59 -1.18 -23.69 16.94
CA LYS A 59 -1.37 -24.08 18.33
C LYS A 59 -0.68 -23.07 19.23
N ASP A 60 -1.03 -23.10 20.50
CA ASP A 60 -0.39 -22.26 21.49
C ASP A 60 1.09 -22.66 21.66
N LEU A 61 1.98 -21.69 21.47
CA LEU A 61 3.43 -21.84 21.55
C LEU A 61 4.00 -20.70 22.40
N PRO A 62 5.07 -20.95 23.18
CA PRO A 62 5.72 -19.89 23.91
C PRO A 62 6.41 -18.92 22.95
N ALA A 63 6.38 -17.64 23.29
CA ALA A 63 6.86 -16.58 22.40
C ALA A 63 8.36 -16.72 22.02
N THR A 64 9.16 -17.32 22.90
CA THR A 64 10.58 -17.61 22.69
C THR A 64 10.85 -18.68 21.62
N GLU A 65 9.87 -19.52 21.30
CA GLU A 65 10.03 -20.62 20.33
C GLU A 65 9.53 -20.25 18.93
N LEU A 66 8.81 -19.13 18.77
CA LEU A 66 8.14 -18.78 17.51
C LEU A 66 9.07 -18.76 16.30
N LEU A 67 10.20 -18.04 16.38
CA LEU A 67 11.15 -17.92 15.27
C LEU A 67 11.79 -19.26 14.92
N ALA A 68 12.22 -20.01 15.93
CA ALA A 68 12.83 -21.33 15.73
C ALA A 68 11.84 -22.33 15.13
N ALA A 69 10.58 -22.30 15.56
CA ALA A 69 9.52 -23.14 15.04
C ALA A 69 9.22 -22.84 13.56
N LEU A 70 9.14 -21.55 13.18
CA LEU A 70 8.99 -21.13 11.79
C LEU A 70 10.19 -21.55 10.95
N GLU A 71 11.41 -21.22 11.38
CA GLU A 71 12.64 -21.54 10.64
C GLU A 71 12.76 -23.05 10.38
N HIS A 72 12.59 -23.88 11.42
CA HIS A 72 12.64 -25.32 11.30
C HIS A 72 11.56 -25.85 10.35
N THR A 73 10.35 -25.32 10.43
CA THR A 73 9.22 -25.77 9.60
C THR A 73 9.40 -25.38 8.13
N VAL A 74 9.95 -24.19 7.85
CA VAL A 74 10.28 -23.77 6.48
C VAL A 74 11.38 -24.63 5.88
N LYS A 75 12.43 -24.96 6.64
CA LYS A 75 13.47 -25.91 6.20
C LYS A 75 12.88 -27.30 5.92
N THR A 76 12.03 -27.79 6.82
CA THR A 76 11.32 -29.07 6.63
C THR A 76 10.42 -29.05 5.40
N ALA A 77 9.74 -27.93 5.13
CA ALA A 77 8.92 -27.75 3.94
C ALA A 77 9.78 -27.82 2.67
N ASN A 78 10.92 -27.13 2.64
CA ASN A 78 11.85 -27.21 1.51
C ASN A 78 12.41 -28.62 1.30
N ASP A 79 12.80 -29.32 2.36
CA ASP A 79 13.27 -30.71 2.29
C ASP A 79 12.16 -31.67 1.81
N ASN A 80 10.90 -31.34 2.10
CA ASN A 80 9.76 -32.09 1.57
C ASN A 80 9.57 -31.84 0.07
N LEU A 81 9.69 -30.60 -0.39
CA LEU A 81 9.67 -30.27 -1.82
C LEU A 81 10.82 -30.98 -2.56
N HIS A 82 12.02 -31.00 -1.98
CA HIS A 82 13.16 -31.74 -2.52
C HIS A 82 12.81 -33.21 -2.76
N ARG A 83 12.26 -33.89 -1.75
CA ARG A 83 11.85 -35.30 -1.85
C ARG A 83 10.75 -35.53 -2.88
N ILE A 84 9.80 -34.60 -3.02
CA ILE A 84 8.74 -34.68 -4.04
C ILE A 84 9.38 -34.62 -5.44
N VAL A 85 10.26 -33.65 -5.69
CA VAL A 85 10.98 -33.50 -6.97
C VAL A 85 11.90 -34.71 -7.25
N GLU A 86 12.56 -35.28 -6.24
CA GLU A 86 13.35 -36.50 -6.40
C GLU A 86 12.49 -37.71 -6.79
N SER A 87 11.27 -37.80 -6.22
CA SER A 87 10.35 -38.91 -6.49
C SER A 87 9.67 -38.82 -7.86
N ASP A 88 9.45 -37.60 -8.36
CA ASP A 88 8.90 -37.34 -9.69
C ASP A 88 9.69 -36.23 -10.40
N PRO A 89 10.67 -36.59 -11.24
CA PRO A 89 11.45 -35.63 -12.02
C PRO A 89 10.62 -34.76 -12.97
N ALA A 90 9.36 -35.10 -13.26
CA ALA A 90 8.48 -34.24 -14.06
C ALA A 90 8.10 -32.95 -13.31
N LEU A 91 8.24 -32.92 -11.97
CA LEU A 91 8.02 -31.75 -11.12
C LEU A 91 9.28 -30.87 -10.99
N GLN A 92 10.33 -31.13 -11.79
CA GLN A 92 11.52 -30.29 -11.81
C GLN A 92 11.18 -28.85 -12.18
N GLY A 93 11.57 -27.92 -11.31
CA GLY A 93 11.29 -26.49 -11.49
C GLY A 93 10.02 -26.02 -10.78
N MET A 94 9.28 -26.91 -10.11
CA MET A 94 8.24 -26.47 -9.18
C MET A 94 8.86 -25.69 -8.01
N GLY A 95 8.13 -24.71 -7.51
CA GLY A 95 8.47 -24.00 -6.30
C GLY A 95 7.29 -23.17 -5.81
N THR A 96 7.48 -22.49 -4.69
CA THR A 96 6.45 -21.63 -4.13
C THR A 96 7.09 -20.49 -3.35
N THR A 97 6.41 -19.35 -3.30
CA THR A 97 6.67 -18.36 -2.25
C THR A 97 6.13 -18.88 -0.92
N LEU A 98 6.52 -18.24 0.18
CA LEU A 98 5.90 -18.44 1.47
C LEU A 98 5.99 -17.18 2.31
N THR A 99 4.84 -16.67 2.75
CA THR A 99 4.75 -15.63 3.77
C THR A 99 3.83 -16.11 4.87
N ALA A 100 4.31 -16.16 6.11
CA ALA A 100 3.52 -16.64 7.24
C ALA A 100 3.77 -15.85 8.51
N MET A 101 2.73 -15.75 9.34
CA MET A 101 2.74 -15.07 10.61
C MET A 101 2.22 -16.00 11.71
N LEU A 102 2.94 -16.08 12.83
CA LEU A 102 2.65 -16.98 13.96
C LEU A 102 2.56 -16.18 15.26
N TRP A 103 1.45 -16.33 16.00
CA TRP A 103 1.11 -15.56 17.19
C TRP A 103 1.36 -16.33 18.49
N ALA A 104 1.98 -15.64 19.46
CA ALA A 104 1.95 -15.98 20.88
C ALA A 104 1.64 -14.73 21.70
N GLY A 105 0.38 -14.58 22.14
CA GLY A 105 -0.07 -13.40 22.87
C GLY A 105 0.11 -12.12 22.05
N ASN A 106 0.95 -11.19 22.51
CA ASN A 106 1.27 -9.94 21.81
C ASN A 106 2.49 -10.05 20.88
N GLN A 107 3.15 -11.20 20.79
CA GLN A 107 4.29 -11.39 19.90
C GLN A 107 3.85 -12.13 18.64
N VAL A 108 4.36 -11.65 17.51
CA VAL A 108 4.12 -12.22 16.19
C VAL A 108 5.45 -12.44 15.50
N ALA A 109 5.74 -13.68 15.14
CA ALA A 109 6.86 -14.00 14.27
C ALA A 109 6.38 -14.00 12.82
N LEU A 110 7.15 -13.35 11.94
CA LEU A 110 6.94 -13.30 10.50
C LEU A 110 8.09 -14.05 9.82
N VAL A 111 7.74 -14.95 8.90
CA VAL A 111 8.68 -15.57 7.96
C VAL A 111 8.26 -15.23 6.54
N HIS A 112 9.24 -14.93 5.67
CA HIS A 112 8.98 -14.51 4.31
C HIS A 112 10.05 -14.98 3.33
N ILE A 113 9.61 -15.54 2.21
CA ILE A 113 10.43 -15.82 1.04
C ILE A 113 9.59 -15.71 -0.25
N GLY A 114 10.06 -14.92 -1.22
CA GLY A 114 9.38 -14.69 -2.49
C GLY A 114 8.87 -13.26 -2.61
N ASP A 115 7.78 -13.05 -3.32
CA ASP A 115 7.19 -11.72 -3.58
C ASP A 115 5.73 -11.60 -3.14
N SER A 116 5.18 -12.63 -2.51
CA SER A 116 3.97 -12.50 -1.70
C SER A 116 4.22 -11.50 -0.57
N ARG A 117 3.23 -10.72 -0.20
CA ARG A 117 3.43 -9.57 0.70
C ARG A 117 2.65 -9.71 1.99
N ALA A 118 3.21 -9.19 3.08
CA ALA A 118 2.46 -8.88 4.28
C ALA A 118 2.41 -7.37 4.53
N TYR A 119 1.25 -6.88 4.94
CA TYR A 119 0.99 -5.50 5.29
C TYR A 119 0.45 -5.40 6.73
N LEU A 120 0.76 -4.28 7.39
CA LEU A 120 0.22 -3.87 8.68
C LEU A 120 -0.49 -2.53 8.52
N LEU A 121 -1.79 -2.48 8.81
CA LEU A 121 -2.55 -1.26 9.02
C LEU A 121 -2.55 -0.95 10.53
N ARG A 122 -1.89 0.15 10.91
CA ARG A 122 -1.81 0.64 12.28
C ARG A 122 -1.88 2.16 12.31
N ASP A 123 -2.63 2.71 13.26
CA ASP A 123 -2.76 4.16 13.47
C ASP A 123 -3.12 4.94 12.20
N GLY A 124 -3.95 4.34 11.34
CA GLY A 124 -4.41 4.93 10.08
C GLY A 124 -3.35 5.00 8.97
N SER A 125 -2.30 4.18 9.05
CA SER A 125 -1.25 4.08 8.02
C SER A 125 -1.00 2.61 7.65
N LEU A 126 -0.81 2.34 6.35
CA LEU A 126 -0.47 1.01 5.83
C LEU A 126 1.05 0.88 5.66
N PHE A 127 1.62 -0.18 6.18
CA PHE A 127 3.04 -0.50 6.07
C PHE A 127 3.22 -1.86 5.42
N GLN A 128 4.00 -1.95 4.35
CA GLN A 128 4.50 -3.24 3.89
C GLN A 128 5.58 -3.71 4.88
N ILE A 129 5.42 -4.92 5.42
CA ILE A 129 6.31 -5.46 6.47
C ILE A 129 7.20 -6.60 5.98
N THR A 130 7.05 -6.99 4.71
CA THR A 130 7.93 -7.89 3.95
C THR A 130 8.69 -7.12 2.88
N HIS A 131 9.81 -7.67 2.44
CA HIS A 131 10.64 -7.10 1.38
C HIS A 131 10.71 -8.10 0.22
N ASP A 132 10.25 -7.71 -0.97
CA ASP A 132 10.09 -8.66 -2.07
C ASP A 132 11.44 -9.23 -2.55
N HIS A 133 11.51 -10.54 -2.78
CA HIS A 133 12.70 -11.22 -3.28
C HIS A 133 12.71 -11.30 -4.81
N THR A 134 12.44 -10.17 -5.49
CA THR A 134 12.41 -10.07 -6.96
C THR A 134 13.67 -9.39 -7.50
N LEU A 135 13.98 -9.64 -8.78
CA LEU A 135 15.07 -8.94 -9.47
C LEU A 135 14.88 -7.42 -9.43
N VAL A 136 13.66 -6.95 -9.66
CA VAL A 136 13.38 -5.50 -9.68
C VAL A 136 13.55 -4.87 -8.31
N GLN A 137 13.19 -5.58 -7.22
CA GLN A 137 13.42 -5.07 -5.87
C GLN A 137 14.93 -4.94 -5.60
N SER A 138 15.75 -5.92 -5.99
CA SER A 138 17.21 -5.79 -5.88
C SER A 138 17.77 -4.64 -6.70
N LEU A 139 17.25 -4.39 -7.91
CA LEU A 139 17.65 -3.23 -8.72
C LEU A 139 17.26 -1.90 -8.07
N VAL A 140 16.11 -1.84 -7.39
CA VAL A 140 15.69 -0.66 -6.61
C VAL A 140 16.61 -0.45 -5.41
N ASP A 141 16.92 -1.53 -4.67
CA ASP A 141 17.81 -1.48 -3.50
C ASP A 141 19.23 -1.03 -3.88
N GLU A 142 19.72 -1.44 -5.06
CA GLU A 142 20.98 -0.99 -5.66
C GLU A 142 20.92 0.44 -6.22
N GLY A 143 19.76 1.08 -6.23
CA GLY A 143 19.54 2.42 -6.80
C GLY A 143 19.70 2.47 -8.33
N ARG A 144 19.58 1.33 -9.01
CA ARG A 144 19.73 1.21 -10.47
C ARG A 144 18.45 1.57 -11.22
N ILE A 145 17.30 1.36 -10.59
CA ILE A 145 15.99 1.78 -11.09
C ILE A 145 15.21 2.42 -9.95
N SER A 146 14.28 3.29 -10.29
CA SER A 146 13.30 3.84 -9.34
C SER A 146 12.17 2.84 -9.04
N PRO A 147 11.45 3.00 -7.92
CA PRO A 147 10.26 2.18 -7.62
C PRO A 147 9.19 2.26 -8.72
N ASP A 148 9.01 3.42 -9.35
CA ASP A 148 8.06 3.62 -10.44
C ASP A 148 8.47 2.84 -11.71
N GLU A 149 9.77 2.78 -12.01
CA GLU A 149 10.30 1.98 -13.11
C GLU A 149 10.15 0.48 -12.84
N ALA A 150 10.36 0.05 -11.59
CA ALA A 150 10.21 -1.35 -11.18
C ALA A 150 8.79 -1.88 -11.47
N ALA A 151 7.75 -1.08 -11.21
CA ALA A 151 6.35 -1.47 -11.44
C ALA A 151 6.03 -1.77 -12.91
N SER A 152 6.72 -1.13 -13.85
CA SER A 152 6.52 -1.31 -15.30
C SER A 152 7.56 -2.23 -15.95
N HIS A 153 8.50 -2.75 -15.17
CA HIS A 153 9.61 -3.53 -15.71
C HIS A 153 9.14 -4.88 -16.30
N PRO A 154 9.69 -5.32 -17.45
CA PRO A 154 9.30 -6.59 -18.08
C PRO A 154 9.56 -7.82 -17.22
N GLN A 155 10.58 -7.77 -16.34
CA GLN A 155 10.97 -8.85 -15.43
C GLN A 155 10.57 -8.59 -13.97
N ARG A 156 9.46 -7.86 -13.74
CA ARG A 156 9.02 -7.51 -12.37
C ARG A 156 8.67 -8.72 -11.50
N SER A 157 8.16 -9.79 -12.09
CA SER A 157 7.80 -11.04 -11.41
C SER A 157 8.94 -12.08 -11.41
N LEU A 158 10.17 -11.69 -11.76
CA LEU A 158 11.29 -12.62 -11.72
C LEU A 158 11.79 -12.77 -10.28
N LEU A 159 11.46 -13.89 -9.65
CA LEU A 159 11.90 -14.25 -8.31
C LEU A 159 13.41 -14.59 -8.26
N LEU A 160 14.07 -14.13 -7.20
CA LEU A 160 15.45 -14.48 -6.85
C LEU A 160 15.53 -15.51 -5.72
N ARG A 161 14.51 -15.56 -4.85
CA ARG A 161 14.42 -16.51 -3.74
C ARG A 161 13.02 -17.09 -3.65
N ALA A 162 12.92 -18.41 -3.52
CA ALA A 162 11.68 -19.14 -3.32
C ALA A 162 11.97 -20.50 -2.67
N LEU A 163 10.92 -21.22 -2.27
CA LEU A 163 11.01 -22.62 -1.86
C LEU A 163 10.87 -23.51 -3.10
N ASP A 164 11.98 -24.01 -3.63
CA ASP A 164 12.01 -24.86 -4.82
C ASP A 164 12.60 -26.26 -4.55
N GLY A 165 12.86 -26.58 -3.28
CA GLY A 165 13.49 -27.83 -2.87
C GLY A 165 14.95 -27.94 -3.29
N ARG A 166 15.63 -26.84 -3.68
CA ARG A 166 17.05 -26.87 -4.05
C ARG A 166 17.89 -26.13 -3.03
N GLY A 167 18.94 -26.78 -2.58
CA GLY A 167 19.94 -26.17 -1.69
C GLY A 167 19.38 -25.75 -0.33
N GLU A 168 20.16 -24.93 0.37
CA GLU A 168 19.75 -24.33 1.63
C GLU A 168 18.84 -23.11 1.38
N VAL A 169 17.79 -22.99 2.20
CA VAL A 169 16.87 -21.85 2.17
C VAL A 169 17.18 -20.91 3.32
N ASP A 170 17.27 -19.62 3.00
CA ASP A 170 17.47 -18.53 3.96
C ASP A 170 16.28 -17.56 3.88
N PRO A 171 15.19 -17.83 4.64
CA PRO A 171 14.01 -16.98 4.65
C PRO A 171 14.20 -15.77 5.58
N ASP A 172 13.56 -14.65 5.24
CA ASP A 172 13.59 -13.47 6.08
C ASP A 172 12.70 -13.71 7.32
N LEU A 173 13.29 -13.60 8.52
CA LEU A 173 12.64 -13.85 9.79
C LEU A 173 12.63 -12.59 10.65
N SER A 174 11.48 -12.24 11.23
CA SER A 174 11.38 -11.10 12.14
C SER A 174 10.36 -11.33 13.26
N LEU A 175 10.67 -10.81 14.45
CA LEU A 175 9.73 -10.78 15.57
C LEU A 175 9.13 -9.38 15.70
N ARG A 176 7.81 -9.31 15.88
CA ARG A 176 7.04 -8.06 15.95
C ARG A 176 6.09 -8.09 17.13
N GLU A 177 5.68 -6.91 17.57
CA GLU A 177 4.65 -6.73 18.60
C GLU A 177 3.30 -6.41 17.94
N ALA A 178 2.27 -7.19 18.27
CA ALA A 178 0.87 -6.97 17.93
C ALA A 178 0.15 -6.17 19.03
N LYS A 179 -0.73 -5.27 18.61
CA LYS A 179 -1.54 -4.40 19.45
C LYS A 179 -3.00 -4.52 19.03
N VAL A 180 -3.90 -4.37 20.00
CA VAL A 180 -5.34 -4.33 19.71
C VAL A 180 -5.63 -3.24 18.68
N GLY A 181 -6.41 -3.57 17.65
CA GLY A 181 -6.76 -2.68 16.56
C GLY A 181 -5.80 -2.72 15.38
N ASP A 182 -4.70 -3.46 15.46
CA ASP A 182 -3.90 -3.77 14.28
C ASP A 182 -4.70 -4.63 13.30
N ARG A 183 -4.50 -4.38 12.02
CA ARG A 183 -5.01 -5.22 10.94
C ARG A 183 -3.86 -5.65 10.05
N TYR A 184 -3.73 -6.95 9.85
CA TYR A 184 -2.75 -7.57 8.96
C TYR A 184 -3.41 -8.03 7.67
N LEU A 185 -2.68 -7.93 6.56
CA LEU A 185 -3.04 -8.51 5.27
C LEU A 185 -1.85 -9.31 4.76
N LEU A 186 -2.04 -10.58 4.42
CA LEU A 186 -1.10 -11.37 3.61
C LEU A 186 -1.72 -11.56 2.24
N CYS A 187 -0.95 -11.44 1.16
CA CYS A 187 -1.46 -11.68 -0.19
C CYS A 187 -0.40 -12.19 -1.18
N SER A 188 -0.85 -12.94 -2.19
CA SER A 188 -0.03 -13.26 -3.38
C SER A 188 0.16 -12.02 -4.28
N ASP A 189 1.04 -12.13 -5.26
CA ASP A 189 1.33 -11.03 -6.19
C ASP A 189 0.13 -10.74 -7.11
N GLY A 190 -0.77 -11.70 -7.33
CA GLY A 190 -1.99 -11.49 -8.09
C GLY A 190 -2.93 -10.45 -7.49
N LEU A 191 -2.83 -10.15 -6.19
CA LEU A 191 -3.48 -8.97 -5.60
C LEU A 191 -2.64 -7.70 -5.84
N SER A 192 -1.40 -7.69 -5.36
CA SER A 192 -0.56 -6.49 -5.28
C SER A 192 -0.04 -5.99 -6.64
N GLY A 193 -0.06 -6.86 -7.64
CA GLY A 193 0.33 -6.59 -9.02
C GLY A 193 -0.72 -5.82 -9.82
N VAL A 194 -1.99 -5.84 -9.39
CA VAL A 194 -3.10 -5.12 -10.06
C VAL A 194 -3.84 -4.14 -9.16
N VAL A 195 -3.84 -4.36 -7.83
CA VAL A 195 -4.45 -3.46 -6.85
C VAL A 195 -3.37 -2.65 -6.15
N THR A 196 -3.44 -1.33 -6.27
CA THR A 196 -2.43 -0.44 -5.67
C THR A 196 -2.50 -0.41 -4.14
N ALA A 197 -1.39 -0.05 -3.49
CA ALA A 197 -1.31 0.08 -2.04
C ALA A 197 -2.34 1.06 -1.47
N GLU A 198 -2.68 2.14 -2.19
CA GLU A 198 -3.70 3.10 -1.77
C GLU A 198 -5.09 2.49 -1.79
N THR A 199 -5.38 1.65 -2.78
CA THR A 199 -6.66 0.95 -2.88
C THR A 199 -6.78 -0.12 -1.80
N ILE A 200 -5.69 -0.87 -1.56
CA ILE A 200 -5.60 -1.81 -0.43
C ILE A 200 -5.84 -1.05 0.89
N PHE A 201 -5.17 0.08 1.10
CA PHE A 201 -5.34 0.91 2.30
C PHE A 201 -6.79 1.35 2.49
N GLN A 202 -7.46 1.82 1.43
CA GLN A 202 -8.87 2.21 1.49
C GLN A 202 -9.76 1.05 1.91
N VAL A 203 -9.63 -0.12 1.28
CA VAL A 203 -10.45 -1.29 1.62
C VAL A 203 -10.21 -1.73 3.06
N LEU A 204 -8.95 -1.84 3.47
CA LEU A 204 -8.61 -2.25 4.84
C LEU A 204 -9.06 -1.23 5.90
N THR A 205 -9.25 0.04 5.54
CA THR A 205 -9.71 1.10 6.43
C THR A 205 -11.24 1.19 6.49
N ASP A 206 -11.92 1.06 5.35
CA ASP A 206 -13.36 1.34 5.23
C ASP A 206 -14.23 0.09 5.52
N VAL A 207 -13.68 -1.12 5.41
CA VAL A 207 -14.43 -2.37 5.55
C VAL A 207 -14.08 -3.06 6.87
N ASP A 208 -14.94 -2.94 7.88
CA ASP A 208 -14.66 -3.47 9.22
C ASP A 208 -14.59 -5.01 9.31
N ASP A 209 -15.28 -5.73 8.44
CA ASP A 209 -15.38 -7.19 8.48
C ASP A 209 -14.31 -7.88 7.60
N PRO A 210 -13.40 -8.70 8.15
CA PRO A 210 -12.34 -9.37 7.39
C PRO A 210 -12.86 -10.17 6.19
N GLU A 211 -14.00 -10.85 6.34
CA GLU A 211 -14.64 -11.61 5.25
C GLU A 211 -15.05 -10.73 4.07
N GLN A 212 -15.63 -9.56 4.37
CA GLN A 212 -15.98 -8.59 3.34
C GLN A 212 -14.73 -7.93 2.75
N ALA A 213 -13.70 -7.67 3.56
CA ALA A 213 -12.45 -7.09 3.10
C ALA A 213 -11.75 -8.02 2.09
N VAL A 214 -11.56 -9.31 2.40
CA VAL A 214 -10.95 -10.26 1.45
C VAL A 214 -11.80 -10.42 0.19
N ARG A 215 -13.13 -10.40 0.32
CA ARG A 215 -14.04 -10.45 -0.84
C ARG A 215 -13.85 -9.24 -1.74
N GLN A 216 -13.84 -8.04 -1.17
CA GLN A 216 -13.71 -6.80 -1.91
C GLN A 216 -12.32 -6.65 -2.56
N LEU A 217 -11.25 -7.08 -1.88
CA LEU A 217 -9.89 -7.09 -2.45
C LEU A 217 -9.82 -7.99 -3.69
N ILE A 218 -10.34 -9.21 -3.60
CA ILE A 218 -10.40 -10.14 -4.74
C ILE A 218 -11.25 -9.58 -5.88
N ASP A 219 -12.43 -9.02 -5.57
CA ASP A 219 -13.29 -8.42 -6.59
C ASP A 219 -12.60 -7.25 -7.30
N LEU A 220 -11.79 -6.45 -6.59
CA LEU A 220 -11.01 -5.36 -7.18
C LEU A 220 -9.88 -5.88 -8.06
N ALA A 221 -9.16 -6.92 -7.63
CA ALA A 221 -8.13 -7.55 -8.44
C ALA A 221 -8.70 -8.14 -9.75
N ASN A 222 -9.83 -8.82 -9.64
CA ASN A 222 -10.57 -9.35 -10.79
C ASN A 222 -11.08 -8.23 -11.73
N ARG A 223 -11.54 -7.09 -11.18
CA ARG A 223 -11.88 -5.90 -11.99
C ARG A 223 -10.66 -5.26 -12.67
N GLY A 224 -9.48 -5.40 -12.07
CA GLY A 224 -8.19 -5.04 -12.66
C GLY A 224 -7.75 -5.96 -13.80
N GLY A 225 -8.55 -6.98 -14.14
CA GLY A 225 -8.30 -7.93 -15.22
C GLY A 225 -7.99 -9.33 -14.74
N GLY A 226 -7.71 -9.54 -13.44
CA GLY A 226 -7.42 -10.84 -12.83
C GLY A 226 -6.38 -11.66 -13.61
N PRO A 227 -5.17 -11.12 -13.86
CA PRO A 227 -4.19 -11.79 -14.71
C PRO A 227 -3.56 -13.03 -14.07
N ASP A 228 -3.68 -13.17 -12.75
CA ASP A 228 -3.10 -14.26 -11.97
C ASP A 228 -4.08 -14.82 -10.94
N ASN A 229 -3.67 -15.88 -10.24
CA ASN A 229 -4.31 -16.36 -9.02
C ASN A 229 -4.25 -15.28 -7.94
N ILE A 230 -5.36 -15.09 -7.22
CA ILE A 230 -5.48 -14.02 -6.24
C ILE A 230 -5.83 -14.64 -4.89
N THR A 231 -4.90 -14.56 -3.96
CA THR A 231 -5.07 -15.09 -2.61
C THR A 231 -4.74 -14.04 -1.58
N CYS A 232 -5.61 -13.88 -0.58
CA CYS A 232 -5.34 -13.00 0.53
C CYS A 232 -5.98 -13.46 1.84
N VAL A 233 -5.32 -13.10 2.93
CA VAL A 233 -5.77 -13.34 4.30
C VAL A 233 -5.77 -12.01 5.05
N VAL A 234 -6.89 -11.65 5.66
CA VAL A 234 -7.01 -10.45 6.51
C VAL A 234 -7.22 -10.89 7.95
N ALA A 235 -6.53 -10.28 8.90
CA ALA A 235 -6.68 -10.56 10.33
C ALA A 235 -6.66 -9.30 11.19
N ASP A 236 -7.62 -9.21 12.10
CA ASP A 236 -7.74 -8.15 13.10
C ASP A 236 -7.25 -8.63 14.46
N VAL A 237 -6.37 -7.88 15.09
CA VAL A 237 -5.95 -8.14 16.47
C VAL A 237 -7.00 -7.61 17.43
N VAL A 238 -7.60 -8.53 18.19
CA VAL A 238 -8.69 -8.26 19.12
C VAL A 238 -8.33 -8.67 20.54
N ASP A 239 -9.00 -8.06 21.51
CA ASP A 239 -8.96 -8.48 22.90
C ASP A 239 -9.99 -9.61 23.12
N LEU A 240 -9.51 -10.83 23.38
CA LEU A 240 -10.35 -12.02 23.46
C LEU A 240 -11.32 -11.98 24.65
N GLU A 241 -11.03 -11.20 25.68
CA GLU A 241 -11.95 -10.99 26.81
C GLU A 241 -13.19 -10.18 26.39
N ARG A 242 -13.04 -9.32 25.38
CA ARG A 242 -14.11 -8.43 24.89
C ARG A 242 -14.78 -8.95 23.62
N GLN A 243 -14.03 -9.67 22.81
CA GLN A 243 -14.48 -10.25 21.54
C GLN A 243 -14.00 -11.70 21.49
N PRO A 244 -14.80 -12.66 21.99
CA PRO A 244 -14.43 -14.07 21.90
C PRO A 244 -14.23 -14.46 20.43
N PRO A 245 -13.25 -15.34 20.13
CA PRO A 245 -12.92 -15.70 18.76
C PRO A 245 -14.16 -16.27 18.07
N THR A 246 -14.52 -15.68 16.93
CA THR A 246 -15.70 -16.08 16.15
C THR A 246 -15.41 -17.23 15.18
N GLY A 247 -14.16 -17.69 15.09
CA GLY A 247 -13.70 -18.68 14.10
C GLY A 247 -13.79 -20.13 14.59
N GLY A 248 -14.19 -21.03 13.68
CA GLY A 248 -14.05 -22.47 13.85
C GLY A 248 -12.58 -22.93 13.77
N PRO A 249 -12.30 -24.24 13.61
CA PRO A 249 -10.93 -24.70 13.37
C PRO A 249 -10.34 -23.97 12.15
N GLY A 250 -9.02 -23.72 12.19
CA GLY A 250 -8.33 -23.06 11.08
C GLY A 250 -8.58 -23.79 9.76
N HIS A 251 -8.63 -23.03 8.67
CA HIS A 251 -9.01 -23.55 7.36
C HIS A 251 -8.00 -23.15 6.29
N ALA A 252 -7.84 -24.03 5.30
CA ALA A 252 -7.06 -23.76 4.11
C ALA A 252 -7.95 -23.31 2.94
N VAL A 253 -7.41 -22.46 2.08
CA VAL A 253 -8.02 -22.02 0.81
C VAL A 253 -7.03 -22.23 -0.35
N GLY A 254 -7.51 -22.15 -1.59
CA GLY A 254 -6.68 -22.41 -2.77
C GLY A 254 -6.41 -23.90 -2.99
N ALA A 255 -5.24 -24.25 -3.53
CA ALA A 255 -4.86 -25.64 -3.78
C ALA A 255 -4.84 -26.49 -2.49
N ALA A 256 -4.40 -25.91 -1.37
CA ALA A 256 -4.39 -26.57 -0.05
C ALA A 256 -5.79 -26.89 0.51
N ALA A 257 -6.88 -26.31 -0.03
CA ALA A 257 -8.24 -26.63 0.43
C ALA A 257 -8.67 -28.06 0.08
N ASN A 258 -8.14 -28.61 -1.02
CA ASN A 258 -8.47 -29.94 -1.53
C ASN A 258 -7.37 -30.97 -1.26
N ALA A 259 -6.26 -30.55 -0.65
CA ALA A 259 -5.16 -31.43 -0.29
C ALA A 259 -5.59 -32.36 0.85
N ALA A 260 -6.03 -33.58 0.51
CA ALA A 260 -5.90 -34.68 1.45
C ALA A 260 -4.40 -34.91 1.69
N PRO A 261 -3.97 -35.22 2.94
CA PRO A 261 -2.56 -35.48 3.21
C PRO A 261 -2.02 -36.51 2.22
N PRO A 262 -0.87 -36.28 1.55
CA PRO A 262 -0.25 -37.31 0.74
C PRO A 262 -0.05 -38.53 1.63
N GLU A 263 -0.58 -39.68 1.21
CA GLU A 263 -0.35 -40.93 1.92
C GLU A 263 1.17 -41.12 2.06
N ARG A 264 1.62 -41.24 3.32
CA ARG A 264 3.03 -41.50 3.61
C ARG A 264 3.46 -42.73 2.80
N PRO A 265 4.55 -42.68 2.03
CA PRO A 265 5.05 -43.87 1.37
C PRO A 265 5.47 -44.88 2.44
N GLY A 266 4.68 -45.96 2.61
CA GLY A 266 5.04 -47.10 3.45
C GLY A 266 4.08 -47.55 4.57
N GLY A 267 2.77 -47.28 4.51
CA GLY A 267 1.82 -47.78 5.50
C GLY A 267 0.62 -48.51 4.91
N GLY A 268 0.72 -49.81 4.62
CA GLY A 268 -0.42 -50.62 4.20
C GLY A 268 -1.29 -51.08 5.37
N THR A 269 -2.62 -51.04 5.21
CA THR A 269 -3.57 -52.16 5.45
C THR A 269 -5.04 -51.82 5.10
N GLY A 270 -5.43 -52.10 3.84
CA GLY A 270 -6.77 -52.55 3.37
C GLY A 270 -7.99 -51.59 3.33
N PRO A 271 -9.10 -51.93 2.64
CA PRO A 271 -9.25 -52.72 1.40
C PRO A 271 -9.96 -51.93 0.26
N ASN A 272 -9.48 -52.11 -0.98
CA ASN A 272 -10.16 -51.85 -2.27
C ASN A 272 -10.98 -50.56 -2.44
N THR A 273 -10.29 -49.43 -2.62
CA THR A 273 -10.75 -48.38 -3.54
C THR A 273 -9.56 -47.92 -4.37
N THR A 274 -9.37 -48.54 -5.53
CA THR A 274 -8.46 -47.98 -6.53
C THR A 274 -9.11 -46.73 -7.13
N VAL A 275 -8.30 -45.76 -7.57
CA VAL A 275 -8.72 -44.49 -8.19
C VAL A 275 -9.76 -44.71 -9.33
N ALA A 276 -9.75 -45.90 -9.93
CA ALA A 276 -10.69 -46.37 -10.95
C ALA A 276 -12.16 -46.46 -10.50
N ASP A 277 -12.47 -46.62 -9.20
CA ASP A 277 -13.84 -46.83 -8.73
C ASP A 277 -14.63 -45.54 -8.47
N THR A 278 -13.96 -44.38 -8.53
CA THR A 278 -14.61 -43.07 -8.41
C THR A 278 -15.40 -42.70 -9.68
N PRO A 279 -16.46 -41.87 -9.60
CA PRO A 279 -17.14 -41.33 -10.78
C PRO A 279 -16.18 -40.59 -11.73
N ALA A 280 -15.15 -39.94 -11.19
CA ALA A 280 -14.09 -39.29 -11.95
C ALA A 280 -13.15 -40.30 -12.64
N GLY A 281 -12.78 -41.39 -11.96
CA GLY A 281 -11.98 -42.49 -12.52
C GLY A 281 -12.68 -43.20 -13.67
N ARG A 282 -14.00 -43.44 -13.56
CA ARG A 282 -14.82 -43.97 -14.66
C ARG A 282 -14.92 -43.02 -15.85
N ALA A 283 -14.97 -41.70 -15.61
CA ALA A 283 -14.98 -40.70 -16.69
C ALA A 283 -13.64 -40.61 -17.43
N ALA A 284 -12.52 -40.83 -16.75
CA ALA A 284 -11.18 -40.85 -17.35
C ALA A 284 -10.97 -42.09 -18.25
N GLN A 285 -11.37 -43.27 -17.81
CA GLN A 285 -11.24 -44.52 -18.60
C GLN A 285 -12.10 -44.54 -19.88
N LEU A 286 -13.20 -43.79 -19.90
CA LEU A 286 -14.04 -43.61 -21.09
C LEU A 286 -13.42 -42.65 -22.13
N ARG A 287 -12.41 -41.85 -21.74
CA ARG A 287 -11.68 -40.98 -22.68
C ARG A 287 -10.55 -41.72 -23.41
N GLU A 288 -9.94 -42.73 -22.80
CA GLU A 288 -8.81 -43.49 -23.39
C GLU A 288 -9.23 -44.50 -24.48
N THR A 289 -10.52 -44.82 -24.61
CA THR A 289 -11.01 -45.82 -25.58
C THR A 289 -11.72 -45.22 -26.80
N ARG A 290 -11.74 -43.90 -26.97
CA ARG A 290 -12.26 -43.26 -28.18
C ARG A 290 -11.14 -43.05 -29.22
N PRO A 291 -11.26 -43.61 -30.43
CA PRO A 291 -10.37 -43.23 -31.53
C PRO A 291 -10.50 -41.74 -31.80
N GLN A 292 -9.39 -41.01 -31.77
CA GLN A 292 -9.36 -39.62 -32.24
C GLN A 292 -9.64 -39.59 -33.75
N PRO A 293 -10.43 -38.64 -34.27
CA PRO A 293 -10.54 -38.42 -35.71
C PRO A 293 -9.18 -37.94 -36.25
N PRO A 294 -8.72 -38.44 -37.42
CA PRO A 294 -7.43 -38.09 -37.96
C PRO A 294 -7.39 -36.60 -38.31
N VAL A 295 -6.40 -35.90 -37.74
CA VAL A 295 -6.02 -34.54 -38.15
C VAL A 295 -5.35 -34.67 -39.52
N ALA A 296 -5.95 -34.06 -40.54
CA ALA A 296 -5.36 -33.96 -41.86
C ALA A 296 -4.07 -33.12 -41.79
N VAL A 297 -2.93 -33.77 -41.97
CA VAL A 297 -1.68 -33.11 -42.33
C VAL A 297 -1.75 -32.79 -43.82
N ASP A 298 -1.57 -31.52 -44.17
CA ASP A 298 -1.53 -31.06 -45.55
C ASP A 298 -0.26 -31.62 -46.20
N GLU A 299 -0.45 -32.57 -47.11
CA GLU A 299 0.57 -33.38 -47.74
C GLU A 299 1.26 -32.57 -48.83
N MET A 300 2.53 -32.21 -48.60
CA MET A 300 3.38 -31.54 -49.59
C MET A 300 3.59 -32.49 -50.79
N PRO A 301 3.32 -32.06 -52.04
CA PRO A 301 3.35 -32.97 -53.19
C PRO A 301 4.80 -33.37 -53.55
N PRO A 302 5.00 -34.59 -54.10
CA PRO A 302 6.33 -35.14 -54.36
C PRO A 302 7.02 -34.46 -55.56
N PRO A 303 8.37 -34.49 -55.63
CA PRO A 303 9.09 -33.94 -56.77
C PRO A 303 8.90 -34.81 -58.02
N GLN A 304 8.73 -34.17 -59.18
CA GLN A 304 8.64 -34.85 -60.47
C GLN A 304 10.04 -35.27 -60.96
N ALA A 305 10.13 -36.50 -61.47
CA ALA A 305 11.31 -37.07 -62.11
C ALA A 305 11.52 -36.49 -63.54
N PRO A 306 12.76 -36.57 -64.09
CA PRO A 306 13.19 -35.71 -65.20
C PRO A 306 12.78 -36.25 -66.57
N MET A 307 12.56 -35.35 -67.53
CA MET A 307 12.37 -35.66 -68.95
C MET A 307 13.56 -35.14 -69.79
N PRO A 308 13.83 -35.76 -70.96
CA PRO A 308 15.18 -35.89 -71.50
C PRO A 308 15.59 -34.77 -72.45
N MET A 309 16.91 -34.69 -72.63
CA MET A 309 17.62 -33.88 -73.62
C MET A 309 17.18 -34.21 -75.06
N SER A 310 16.97 -33.17 -75.85
CA SER A 310 17.24 -33.22 -77.30
C SER A 310 17.84 -31.89 -77.74
N ASP A 311 19.09 -31.96 -78.17
CA ASP A 311 19.84 -30.92 -78.86
C ASP A 311 19.17 -30.50 -80.16
N ALA A 312 19.23 -29.20 -80.51
CA ALA A 312 19.76 -28.72 -81.79
C ALA A 312 19.67 -27.19 -81.94
N MET A 313 20.86 -26.57 -82.02
CA MET A 313 21.26 -25.55 -83.00
C MET A 313 20.57 -24.16 -83.08
N GLY A 314 21.35 -23.11 -82.76
CA GLY A 314 21.43 -21.89 -83.59
C GLY A 314 21.13 -20.52 -82.94
N PRO A 315 22.09 -19.56 -82.90
CA PRO A 315 21.90 -18.15 -82.47
C PRO A 315 21.93 -17.15 -83.68
N PRO A 316 22.00 -15.80 -83.54
CA PRO A 316 21.32 -14.77 -82.71
C PRO A 316 20.71 -13.63 -83.64
N PRO A 317 20.74 -12.29 -83.36
CA PRO A 317 20.00 -11.45 -82.40
C PRO A 317 19.19 -10.23 -83.00
N ALA A 318 18.35 -9.59 -82.16
CA ALA A 318 17.99 -8.14 -82.06
C ALA A 318 17.21 -7.43 -83.22
N PRO A 319 16.75 -6.18 -83.05
CA PRO A 319 15.89 -5.60 -81.99
C PRO A 319 14.68 -4.82 -82.57
N GLY A 320 13.69 -4.53 -81.72
CA GLY A 320 12.84 -3.35 -81.88
C GLY A 320 11.39 -3.59 -82.29
N ALA A 321 10.49 -3.42 -81.31
CA ALA A 321 9.21 -2.72 -81.48
C ALA A 321 8.48 -2.72 -80.12
N MET A 322 8.50 -1.57 -79.42
CA MET A 322 7.35 -1.22 -78.57
C MET A 322 6.32 -0.56 -79.48
N PRO A 323 5.03 -0.90 -79.37
CA PRO A 323 4.16 0.05 -78.67
C PRO A 323 2.98 -0.57 -77.88
N GLN A 324 2.75 0.04 -76.72
CA GLN A 324 1.48 0.50 -76.14
C GLN A 324 0.36 -0.46 -75.69
N ALA A 325 -0.35 0.06 -74.66
CA ALA A 325 -1.61 -0.37 -74.05
C ALA A 325 -1.49 -1.59 -73.10
N GLN A 326 -2.09 -1.62 -71.91
CA GLN A 326 -3.30 -0.95 -71.43
C GLN A 326 -3.34 -1.01 -69.90
N GLN A 327 -3.85 0.04 -69.28
CA GLN A 327 -4.18 0.13 -67.86
C GLN A 327 -5.08 -1.04 -67.42
N MET A 328 -4.63 -1.85 -66.45
CA MET A 328 -5.54 -2.68 -65.67
C MET A 328 -5.98 -1.95 -64.41
N ARG A 329 -7.30 -1.82 -64.30
CA ARG A 329 -8.04 -1.24 -63.18
C ARG A 329 -7.71 -1.93 -61.86
N ALA A 330 -7.43 -1.11 -60.85
CA ALA A 330 -7.42 -1.49 -59.44
C ALA A 330 -8.81 -1.94 -58.99
N ARG A 331 -8.92 -3.14 -58.42
CA ARG A 331 -10.08 -3.56 -57.62
C ARG A 331 -9.82 -3.25 -56.14
N ARG A 332 -10.67 -2.39 -55.59
CA ARG A 332 -10.77 -1.97 -54.19
C ARG A 332 -10.85 -3.19 -53.23
N GLY A 333 -9.95 -3.20 -52.23
CA GLY A 333 -10.11 -3.90 -50.96
C GLY A 333 -10.16 -2.86 -49.82
N GLY A 334 -11.22 -2.05 -49.79
CA GLY A 334 -11.42 -1.01 -48.80
C GLY A 334 -12.32 -1.49 -47.68
N THR A 335 -11.73 -1.97 -46.58
CA THR A 335 -12.37 -2.04 -45.25
C THR A 335 -11.35 -2.19 -44.12
N ARG A 336 -10.12 -2.67 -44.39
CA ARG A 336 -9.12 -2.93 -43.34
C ARG A 336 -8.25 -1.73 -42.92
N ARG A 337 -8.18 -0.68 -43.72
CA ARG A 337 -7.42 0.56 -43.38
C ARG A 337 -8.21 1.53 -42.50
N TRP A 338 -9.54 1.55 -42.63
CA TRP A 338 -10.38 2.47 -41.85
C TRP A 338 -10.57 1.97 -40.42
N THR A 339 -10.68 0.66 -40.21
CA THR A 339 -10.71 0.06 -38.87
C THR A 339 -9.43 0.32 -38.09
N TRP A 340 -8.25 0.24 -38.72
CA TRP A 340 -6.97 0.56 -38.07
C TRP A 340 -6.86 2.05 -37.68
N LEU A 341 -7.31 2.96 -38.54
CA LEU A 341 -7.28 4.39 -38.23
C LEU A 341 -8.28 4.76 -37.10
N VAL A 342 -9.44 4.11 -37.05
CA VAL A 342 -10.43 4.31 -35.96
C VAL A 342 -9.92 3.74 -34.63
N VAL A 343 -9.24 2.59 -34.66
CA VAL A 343 -8.64 1.99 -33.44
C VAL A 343 -7.48 2.85 -32.93
N VAL A 344 -6.58 3.31 -33.80
CA VAL A 344 -5.47 4.18 -33.37
C VAL A 344 -6.00 5.53 -32.86
N ALA A 345 -6.99 6.13 -33.53
CA ALA A 345 -7.62 7.35 -33.04
C ALA A 345 -8.33 7.13 -31.69
N GLY A 346 -8.99 5.99 -31.51
CA GLY A 346 -9.61 5.60 -30.24
C GLY A 346 -8.59 5.45 -29.11
N VAL A 347 -7.48 4.77 -29.35
CA VAL A 347 -6.40 4.59 -28.37
C VAL A 347 -5.74 5.92 -28.00
N VAL A 348 -5.53 6.82 -28.97
CA VAL A 348 -4.97 8.16 -28.70
C VAL A 348 -5.95 9.00 -27.88
N VAL A 349 -7.25 8.98 -28.19
CA VAL A 349 -8.25 9.70 -27.40
C VAL A 349 -8.36 9.13 -25.99
N VAL A 350 -8.37 7.81 -25.82
CA VAL A 350 -8.38 7.17 -24.50
C VAL A 350 -7.09 7.49 -23.73
N GLY A 351 -5.93 7.48 -24.38
CA GLY A 351 -4.65 7.85 -23.77
C GLY A 351 -4.59 9.32 -23.34
N VAL A 352 -5.14 10.24 -24.14
CA VAL A 352 -5.21 11.67 -23.78
C VAL A 352 -6.24 11.92 -22.68
N VAL A 353 -7.38 11.22 -22.69
CA VAL A 353 -8.40 11.31 -21.64
C VAL A 353 -7.90 10.67 -20.33
N ALA A 354 -7.26 9.51 -20.39
CA ALA A 354 -6.68 8.83 -19.24
C ALA A 354 -5.48 9.61 -18.69
N GLY A 355 -4.57 10.08 -19.55
CA GLY A 355 -3.45 10.93 -19.18
C GLY A 355 -3.92 12.27 -18.59
N GLY A 356 -4.94 12.90 -19.19
CA GLY A 356 -5.57 14.10 -18.65
C GLY A 356 -6.28 13.85 -17.31
N PHE A 357 -6.91 12.68 -17.13
CA PHE A 357 -7.57 12.28 -15.89
C PHE A 357 -6.57 11.99 -14.77
N VAL A 358 -5.46 11.28 -15.07
CA VAL A 358 -4.36 11.04 -14.13
C VAL A 358 -3.69 12.35 -13.73
N LEU A 359 -3.44 13.24 -14.69
CA LEU A 359 -2.88 14.57 -14.41
C LEU A 359 -3.81 15.42 -13.55
N LEU A 360 -5.13 15.38 -13.81
CA LEU A 360 -6.15 16.06 -13.01
C LEU A 360 -6.35 15.42 -11.62
N GLN A 361 -6.16 14.10 -11.47
CA GLN A 361 -6.28 13.43 -10.17
C GLN A 361 -5.06 13.67 -9.28
N ASN A 362 -3.85 13.61 -9.84
CA ASN A 362 -2.63 13.92 -9.09
C ASN A 362 -2.64 15.37 -8.57
N VAL A 363 -3.14 16.29 -9.40
CA VAL A 363 -3.33 17.71 -9.06
C VAL A 363 -4.37 17.96 -7.94
N ARG A 364 -5.36 17.07 -7.74
CA ARG A 364 -6.45 17.25 -6.75
C ARG A 364 -6.10 16.78 -5.34
N ASN A 365 -5.03 16.00 -5.16
CA ASN A 365 -4.67 15.41 -3.86
C ASN A 365 -3.53 16.14 -3.12
N GLY A 366 -2.89 17.12 -3.75
CA GLY A 366 -1.88 17.97 -3.10
C GLY A 366 -2.47 18.87 -2.02
N TYR A 367 -1.69 19.15 -0.98
CA TYR A 367 -1.97 20.21 -0.02
C TYR A 367 -0.94 21.33 -0.22
N TYR A 368 -1.38 22.57 -0.03
CA TYR A 368 -0.47 23.71 0.00
C TYR A 368 -0.92 24.73 1.03
N ILE A 369 0.03 25.46 1.61
CA ILE A 369 -0.23 26.53 2.57
C ILE A 369 -0.15 27.86 1.83
N GLY A 370 -1.10 28.76 2.11
CA GLY A 370 -1.14 30.10 1.54
C GLY A 370 -1.80 31.12 2.46
N ALA A 371 -1.72 32.39 2.08
CA ALA A 371 -2.42 33.48 2.76
C ALA A 371 -3.83 33.70 2.17
N ASN A 372 -4.85 33.89 3.02
CA ASN A 372 -6.15 34.39 2.57
C ASN A 372 -6.15 35.93 2.42
N LYS A 373 -7.29 36.51 2.01
CA LYS A 373 -7.43 37.97 1.83
C LYS A 373 -7.30 38.75 3.15
N ASP A 374 -7.57 38.10 4.27
CA ASP A 374 -7.50 38.68 5.61
C ASP A 374 -6.09 38.55 6.23
N GLY A 375 -5.14 37.95 5.51
CA GLY A 375 -3.75 37.78 5.95
C GLY A 375 -3.56 36.63 6.93
N GLU A 376 -4.49 35.68 6.98
CA GLU A 376 -4.41 34.46 7.78
C GLU A 376 -3.79 33.32 6.97
N VAL A 377 -3.07 32.44 7.65
CA VAL A 377 -2.54 31.21 7.09
C VAL A 377 -3.68 30.21 6.91
N VAL A 378 -3.89 29.76 5.68
CA VAL A 378 -4.91 28.78 5.33
C VAL A 378 -4.27 27.60 4.60
N LEU A 379 -4.71 26.40 4.96
CA LEU A 379 -4.38 25.18 4.23
C LEU A 379 -5.39 24.98 3.10
N TYR A 380 -4.88 24.86 1.89
CA TYR A 380 -5.67 24.58 0.70
C TYR A 380 -5.41 23.15 0.21
N ARG A 381 -6.42 22.57 -0.42
CA ARG A 381 -6.35 21.28 -1.11
C ARG A 381 -6.47 21.51 -2.62
N GLY A 382 -5.54 20.98 -3.39
CA GLY A 382 -5.41 21.14 -4.83
C GLY A 382 -4.02 21.65 -5.25
N THR A 383 -3.95 22.31 -6.39
CA THR A 383 -2.70 22.88 -6.94
C THR A 383 -2.64 24.40 -6.80
N THR A 384 -1.42 24.93 -6.78
CA THR A 384 -1.12 26.37 -6.83
C THR A 384 -1.31 26.98 -8.22
N GLN A 385 -1.45 26.16 -9.28
CA GLN A 385 -1.59 26.64 -10.66
C GLN A 385 -2.99 27.22 -10.94
N LYS A 386 -3.02 28.47 -11.42
CA LYS A 386 -4.27 29.16 -11.81
C LYS A 386 -4.61 28.84 -13.26
N VAL A 387 -5.69 28.09 -13.48
CA VAL A 387 -6.26 27.87 -14.82
C VAL A 387 -7.36 28.90 -15.08
N PRO A 388 -7.36 29.62 -16.23
CA PRO A 388 -8.38 30.62 -16.53
C PRO A 388 -9.80 30.01 -16.50
N GLY A 389 -10.66 30.54 -15.61
CA GLY A 389 -12.07 30.12 -15.50
C GLY A 389 -12.35 28.90 -14.61
N LEU A 390 -11.34 28.24 -14.05
CA LEU A 390 -11.50 27.06 -13.19
C LEU A 390 -10.66 27.19 -11.91
N SER A 391 -11.35 27.31 -10.76
CA SER A 391 -10.71 27.27 -9.44
C SER A 391 -10.45 25.80 -9.06
N LEU A 392 -9.20 25.34 -9.22
CA LEU A 392 -8.79 23.97 -8.90
C LEU A 392 -8.36 23.75 -7.44
N SER A 393 -8.45 24.80 -6.61
CA SER A 393 -8.16 24.73 -5.19
C SER A 393 -9.39 25.04 -4.34
N ARG A 394 -9.49 24.37 -3.18
CA ARG A 394 -10.49 24.65 -2.15
C ARG A 394 -9.80 24.72 -0.80
N GLU A 395 -10.35 25.50 0.12
CA GLU A 395 -9.90 25.46 1.51
C GLU A 395 -10.09 24.05 2.09
N ALA A 396 -9.10 23.58 2.85
CA ALA A 396 -9.20 22.31 3.58
C ALA A 396 -10.33 22.37 4.62
N ALA A 397 -10.81 21.21 5.06
CA ALA A 397 -11.95 21.14 5.97
C ALA A 397 -11.65 21.88 7.30
N LYS A 398 -12.66 22.46 7.95
CA LYS A 398 -12.48 23.21 9.22
C LYS A 398 -11.76 22.42 10.32
N LYS A 399 -11.88 21.09 10.32
CA LYS A 399 -11.18 20.18 11.26
C LYS A 399 -9.67 20.07 11.03
N GLU A 400 -9.21 20.41 9.82
CA GLU A 400 -7.82 20.39 9.39
C GLU A 400 -7.16 21.77 9.46
N GLN A 401 -7.94 22.83 9.70
CA GLN A 401 -7.44 24.20 9.91
C GLN A 401 -6.88 24.38 11.33
N PRO A 402 -5.99 25.36 11.55
CA PRO A 402 -5.47 25.64 12.90
C PRO A 402 -6.61 26.03 13.84
N LYS A 403 -6.54 25.57 15.10
CA LYS A 403 -7.60 25.83 16.11
C LYS A 403 -7.74 27.32 16.43
N GLN A 404 -6.67 28.09 16.25
CA GLN A 404 -6.64 29.54 16.37
C GLN A 404 -6.08 30.11 15.07
N ALA A 405 -6.70 31.16 14.53
CA ALA A 405 -6.24 31.80 13.31
C ALA A 405 -4.82 32.34 13.49
N ILE A 406 -3.90 31.90 12.62
CA ILE A 406 -2.51 32.35 12.60
C ILE A 406 -2.41 33.44 11.55
N LEU A 407 -2.00 34.64 11.95
CA LEU A 407 -1.72 35.72 11.00
C LEU A 407 -0.36 35.50 10.36
N VAL A 408 -0.27 35.73 9.05
CA VAL A 408 1.02 35.69 8.33
C VAL A 408 2.00 36.68 8.96
N ALA A 409 1.53 37.86 9.37
CA ALA A 409 2.36 38.84 10.07
C ALA A 409 3.01 38.32 11.36
N ASP A 410 2.47 37.26 11.97
CA ASP A 410 2.99 36.62 13.18
C ASP A 410 4.01 35.52 12.92
N LEU A 411 4.32 35.22 11.65
CA LEU A 411 5.38 34.29 11.29
C LEU A 411 6.76 34.97 11.23
N PRO A 412 7.85 34.21 11.37
CA PRO A 412 9.20 34.60 10.95
C PRO A 412 9.25 35.13 9.50
N GLN A 413 10.18 36.05 9.19
CA GLN A 413 10.22 36.74 7.88
C GLN A 413 10.39 35.80 6.69
N ASP A 414 11.18 34.74 6.86
CA ASP A 414 11.38 33.66 5.89
C ASP A 414 10.07 32.89 5.62
N LEU A 415 9.34 32.53 6.67
CA LEU A 415 8.05 31.84 6.56
C LEU A 415 6.94 32.75 6.04
N GLN A 416 6.98 34.05 6.34
CA GLN A 416 6.06 35.03 5.77
C GLN A 416 6.11 35.04 4.26
N GLN A 417 7.32 35.02 3.70
CA GLN A 417 7.50 35.06 2.25
C GLN A 417 7.03 33.74 1.62
N GLN A 418 7.38 32.60 2.21
CA GLN A 418 6.91 31.29 1.74
C GLN A 418 5.38 31.16 1.75
N VAL A 419 4.70 31.60 2.81
CA VAL A 419 3.23 31.55 2.88
C VAL A 419 2.59 32.51 1.89
N LYS A 420 3.19 33.68 1.63
CA LYS A 420 2.73 34.61 0.59
C LYS A 420 2.88 34.04 -0.82
N ASP A 421 4.00 33.37 -1.08
CA ASP A 421 4.30 32.76 -2.38
C ASP A 421 3.56 31.44 -2.60
N THR A 422 2.96 30.90 -1.54
CA THR A 422 2.32 29.59 -1.45
C THR A 422 3.27 28.44 -1.70
N TYR A 423 3.25 27.42 -0.84
CA TYR A 423 4.13 26.25 -0.97
C TYR A 423 3.42 24.95 -0.64
N THR A 424 3.81 23.88 -1.32
CA THR A 424 3.23 22.55 -1.17
C THR A 424 3.69 21.88 0.12
N VAL A 425 2.79 21.14 0.76
CA VAL A 425 3.06 20.43 2.01
C VAL A 425 2.50 19.01 2.00
N ASP A 426 3.15 18.11 2.74
CA ASP A 426 2.79 16.70 2.85
C ASP A 426 1.64 16.49 3.86
N GLY A 427 0.51 17.17 3.60
CA GLY A 427 -0.72 17.02 4.35
C GLY A 427 -0.89 17.93 5.57
N PRO A 428 -1.98 17.73 6.35
CA PRO A 428 -2.42 18.67 7.38
C PRO A 428 -1.51 18.73 8.62
N LYS A 429 -0.59 17.77 8.79
CA LYS A 429 0.38 17.78 9.89
C LYS A 429 1.38 18.95 9.79
N ALA A 430 1.60 19.50 8.60
CA ALA A 430 2.49 20.64 8.37
C ALA A 430 2.04 21.92 9.12
N LEU A 431 0.73 22.10 9.37
CA LEU A 431 0.23 23.23 10.14
C LEU A 431 0.72 23.21 11.60
N LYS A 432 0.92 22.04 12.20
CA LYS A 432 1.46 21.92 13.57
C LYS A 432 2.92 22.41 13.65
N GLN A 433 3.70 22.20 12.59
CA GLN A 433 5.06 22.72 12.51
C GLN A 433 5.04 24.25 12.41
N LEU A 434 4.11 24.80 11.63
CA LEU A 434 3.93 26.24 11.53
C LEU A 434 3.47 26.88 12.85
N GLU A 435 2.53 26.24 13.57
CA GLU A 435 2.06 26.67 14.91
C GLU A 435 3.22 26.83 15.91
N ASN A 436 4.21 25.92 15.86
CA ASN A 436 5.39 25.98 16.72
C ASN A 436 6.38 27.07 16.32
N ALA A 437 6.38 27.48 15.05
CA ALA A 437 7.25 28.51 14.51
C ALA A 437 6.70 29.93 14.64
N VAL A 438 5.43 30.11 15.05
CA VAL A 438 4.81 31.44 15.20
C VAL A 438 5.56 32.29 16.24
N CYS A 439 5.78 33.56 15.91
CA CYS A 439 6.30 34.56 16.83
C CYS A 439 5.23 34.89 17.88
N LYS A 440 5.50 34.50 19.12
CA LYS A 440 4.58 34.62 20.24
C LYS A 440 4.61 36.02 20.84
N TYR A 441 3.51 36.39 21.47
CA TYR A 441 3.37 37.65 22.21
C TYR A 441 3.51 37.37 23.70
N SER A 442 4.37 38.11 24.37
CA SER A 442 4.59 38.01 25.80
C SER A 442 4.24 39.32 26.49
N LEU A 443 3.56 39.25 27.63
CA LEU A 443 3.37 40.39 28.52
C LEU A 443 4.47 40.39 29.57
N ILE A 444 5.30 41.43 29.57
CA ILE A 444 6.49 41.50 30.41
C ILE A 444 6.50 42.81 31.20
N GLY A 445 7.21 42.81 32.32
CA GLY A 445 7.47 44.03 33.08
C GLY A 445 8.69 44.75 32.54
N GLU A 446 8.53 45.97 32.02
CA GLU A 446 9.63 46.80 31.55
C GLU A 446 9.42 48.25 32.02
N GLY A 447 10.41 48.84 32.69
CA GLY A 447 10.31 50.21 33.22
C GLY A 447 9.19 50.40 34.27
N GLY A 448 8.80 49.35 35.00
CA GLY A 448 7.73 49.38 36.00
C GLY A 448 6.31 49.33 35.42
N LYS A 449 6.17 49.14 34.11
CA LYS A 449 4.89 48.99 33.41
C LYS A 449 4.77 47.64 32.70
N VAL A 450 3.55 47.20 32.44
CA VAL A 450 3.31 46.02 31.59
C VAL A 450 3.45 46.41 30.12
N VAL A 451 4.35 45.73 29.41
CA VAL A 451 4.62 45.94 27.99
C VAL A 451 4.34 44.64 27.24
N MET A 452 3.66 44.75 26.09
CA MET A 452 3.45 43.64 25.18
C MET A 452 4.60 43.60 24.16
N VAL A 453 5.36 42.51 24.19
CA VAL A 453 6.53 42.28 23.33
C VAL A 453 6.27 41.07 22.45
N LYS A 454 6.60 41.18 21.15
CA LYS A 454 6.53 40.07 20.20
C LYS A 454 7.91 39.45 20.01
N GLY A 455 7.98 38.11 19.93
CA GLY A 455 9.19 37.39 19.55
C GLY A 455 10.29 37.34 20.62
N ARG A 456 9.94 37.53 21.90
CA ARG A 456 10.91 37.46 23.01
C ARG A 456 11.51 36.06 23.09
N GLU A 457 12.84 35.97 23.16
CA GLU A 457 13.60 34.72 23.33
C GLU A 457 13.35 33.67 22.21
N GLN A 458 12.95 34.12 21.02
CA GLN A 458 12.75 33.26 19.85
C GLN A 458 13.81 33.56 18.77
N GLN A 459 14.59 32.55 18.37
CA GLN A 459 15.76 32.73 17.48
C GLN A 459 15.41 33.34 16.10
N ASN A 460 14.22 33.04 15.56
CA ASN A 460 13.81 33.47 14.21
C ASN A 460 12.74 34.57 14.23
N CYS A 461 12.53 35.21 15.38
CA CYS A 461 11.57 36.29 15.53
C CYS A 461 12.29 37.56 15.98
N ARG A 462 12.11 38.64 15.23
CA ARG A 462 12.64 39.94 15.63
C ARG A 462 11.86 40.45 16.85
N GLN A 463 12.54 40.55 17.99
CA GLN A 463 11.93 41.11 19.19
C GLN A 463 11.51 42.57 18.93
N SER A 464 10.24 42.89 19.20
CA SER A 464 9.71 44.24 19.05
C SER A 464 8.67 44.53 20.13
N SER A 465 8.72 45.76 20.69
CA SER A 465 7.67 46.25 21.57
C SER A 465 6.48 46.65 20.73
N VAL A 466 5.33 46.02 20.97
CA VAL A 466 4.11 46.20 20.16
C VAL A 466 3.18 47.21 20.80
N LYS A 467 3.08 47.20 22.14
CA LYS A 467 2.24 48.13 22.90
C LYS A 467 2.78 48.29 24.31
N SER A 468 3.07 49.52 24.71
CA SER A 468 3.29 49.87 26.11
C SER A 468 1.92 50.18 26.74
N SER A 469 1.59 49.55 27.86
CA SER A 469 0.36 49.84 28.59
C SER A 469 0.63 50.82 29.74
N ASP A 470 -0.37 51.59 30.15
CA ASP A 470 -0.29 52.44 31.34
C ASP A 470 -0.53 51.67 32.65
N ILE A 471 -0.56 50.34 32.60
CA ILE A 471 -0.71 49.49 33.76
C ILE A 471 0.66 49.42 34.45
N ARG A 472 0.75 49.97 35.65
CA ARG A 472 1.93 49.82 36.48
C ARG A 472 1.91 48.47 37.19
N ILE A 473 3.07 47.84 37.30
CA ILE A 473 3.20 46.49 37.86
C ILE A 473 2.85 46.50 39.35
N ASP A 474 3.19 47.56 40.08
CA ASP A 474 2.90 47.75 41.51
C ASP A 474 1.40 47.91 41.84
N GLU A 475 0.56 48.12 40.82
CA GLU A 475 -0.90 48.24 40.97
C GLU A 475 -1.65 46.91 40.70
N LEU A 476 -0.94 45.84 40.35
CA LEU A 476 -1.52 44.53 40.03
C LEU A 476 -1.51 43.56 41.23
N PRO A 477 -2.40 42.56 41.25
CA PRO A 477 -2.34 41.46 42.22
C PRO A 477 -0.99 40.75 42.21
N ALA A 478 -0.52 40.25 43.36
CA ALA A 478 0.79 39.60 43.49
C ALA A 478 0.97 38.39 42.55
N SER A 479 -0.12 37.66 42.28
CA SER A 479 -0.15 36.56 41.31
C SER A 479 0.11 37.03 39.87
N ASP A 480 -0.50 38.14 39.46
CA ASP A 480 -0.32 38.73 38.13
C ASP A 480 1.07 39.39 37.98
N VAL A 481 1.57 40.06 39.03
CA VAL A 481 2.95 40.58 39.09
C VAL A 481 3.93 39.45 38.84
N THR A 482 3.78 38.35 39.59
CA THR A 482 4.63 37.16 39.43
C THR A 482 4.57 36.61 38.00
N ALA A 483 3.38 36.58 37.39
CA ALA A 483 3.20 36.05 36.05
C ALA A 483 3.87 36.91 34.97
N VAL A 484 3.78 38.25 35.12
CA VAL A 484 4.38 39.25 34.23
C VAL A 484 5.91 39.30 34.39
N GLU A 485 6.43 39.30 35.62
CA GLU A 485 7.87 39.34 35.89
C GLU A 485 8.57 38.05 35.47
N LYS A 486 7.95 36.88 35.73
CA LYS A 486 8.47 35.60 35.26
C LYS A 486 8.28 35.38 33.74
N GLY A 487 7.59 36.29 33.05
CA GLY A 487 7.35 36.19 31.60
C GLY A 487 6.51 34.96 31.20
N THR A 488 5.70 34.43 32.12
CA THR A 488 4.89 33.21 31.90
C THR A 488 3.65 33.45 31.02
N LEU A 489 3.30 34.71 30.79
CA LEU A 489 2.16 35.13 29.99
C LEU A 489 2.54 35.20 28.51
N VAL A 490 2.46 34.05 27.83
CA VAL A 490 2.82 33.89 26.41
C VAL A 490 1.59 33.46 25.59
N PHE A 491 1.34 34.14 24.47
CA PHE A 491 0.15 33.95 23.63
C PHE A 491 0.49 33.81 22.15
N ILE A 492 -0.33 33.06 21.43
CA ILE A 492 -0.33 33.00 19.96
C ILE A 492 -1.37 34.01 19.48
N GLY A 493 -0.92 35.00 18.70
CA GLY A 493 -1.76 36.07 18.17
C GLY A 493 -1.94 37.27 19.11
N GLN A 494 -1.91 38.47 18.53
CA GLN A 494 -2.01 39.73 19.27
C GLN A 494 -3.33 39.89 20.05
N LYS A 495 -4.44 39.38 19.49
CA LYS A 495 -5.77 39.51 20.09
C LYS A 495 -5.88 38.79 21.45
N ALA A 496 -5.26 37.62 21.57
CA ALA A 496 -5.23 36.86 22.82
C ALA A 496 -4.38 37.57 23.88
N ALA A 497 -3.22 38.10 23.49
CA ALA A 497 -2.38 38.90 24.38
C ALA A 497 -3.08 40.21 24.83
N GLN A 498 -3.79 40.88 23.93
CA GLN A 498 -4.57 42.08 24.25
C GLN A 498 -5.71 41.76 25.23
N ALA A 499 -6.42 40.66 25.03
CA ALA A 499 -7.49 40.25 25.96
C ALA A 499 -6.94 39.99 27.38
N LYS A 500 -5.74 39.39 27.49
CA LYS A 500 -5.08 39.22 28.79
C LYS A 500 -4.64 40.58 29.37
N LEU A 501 -4.13 41.48 28.54
CA LEU A 501 -3.76 42.82 28.99
C LEU A 501 -4.97 43.61 29.51
N ASP A 502 -6.12 43.49 28.84
CA ASP A 502 -7.38 44.09 29.28
C ASP A 502 -7.88 43.45 30.60
N GLN A 503 -7.69 42.14 30.76
CA GLN A 503 -7.97 41.44 32.03
C GLN A 503 -7.09 41.96 33.17
N LEU A 504 -5.79 42.17 32.94
CA LEU A 504 -4.89 42.77 33.93
C LEU A 504 -5.35 44.20 34.30
N GLY A 505 -5.83 44.96 33.32
CA GLY A 505 -6.46 46.26 33.56
C GLY A 505 -7.71 46.17 34.44
N ALA A 506 -8.56 45.17 34.22
CA ALA A 506 -9.74 44.94 35.04
C ALA A 506 -9.38 44.53 36.47
N HIS A 507 -8.39 43.63 36.64
CA HIS A 507 -7.90 43.23 37.96
C HIS A 507 -7.31 44.43 38.73
N ARG A 508 -6.59 45.32 38.05
CA ARG A 508 -6.12 46.58 38.62
C ARG A 508 -7.28 47.44 39.14
N GLU A 509 -8.32 47.64 38.33
CA GLU A 509 -9.48 48.45 38.74
C GLU A 509 -10.27 47.79 39.87
N GLU A 510 -10.32 46.46 39.90
CA GLU A 510 -10.93 45.69 40.99
C GLU A 510 -10.17 45.84 42.30
N CYS A 511 -8.83 45.85 42.27
CA CYS A 511 -8.00 46.12 43.45
C CYS A 511 -8.13 47.55 44.00
N LYS A 512 -8.71 48.48 43.24
CA LYS A 512 -9.04 49.84 43.72
C LYS A 512 -10.39 49.92 44.44
N GLN A 513 -11.21 48.87 44.39
CA GLN A 513 -12.51 48.86 45.05
C GLN A 513 -12.34 48.78 46.57
N ARG A 514 -13.33 49.30 47.32
CA ARG A 514 -13.33 49.28 48.81
C ARG A 514 -13.31 47.86 49.39
N THR A 515 -13.83 46.89 48.65
CA THR A 515 -13.87 45.46 49.02
C THR A 515 -13.53 44.63 47.78
N PRO A 516 -12.24 44.47 47.43
CA PRO A 516 -11.85 43.71 46.25
C PRO A 516 -12.19 42.22 46.44
N SER A 517 -12.63 41.54 45.37
CA SER A 517 -12.87 40.10 45.41
C SER A 517 -11.56 39.29 45.27
N ILE A 518 -10.54 39.91 44.68
CA ILE A 518 -9.19 39.37 44.53
C ILE A 518 -8.44 39.49 45.86
N LYS A 519 -7.94 38.36 46.37
CA LYS A 519 -7.37 38.25 47.74
C LYS A 519 -5.94 38.78 47.86
N ASP A 520 -5.20 38.88 46.76
CA ASP A 520 -3.77 39.21 46.68
C ASP A 520 -3.51 40.59 46.05
N CYS A 521 -4.48 41.49 46.15
CA CYS A 521 -4.31 42.89 45.77
C CYS A 521 -3.19 43.57 46.58
N PRO A 522 -2.44 44.51 45.98
CA PRO A 522 -1.41 45.24 46.70
C PRO A 522 -2.05 46.02 47.85
N SER A 523 -1.52 45.86 49.06
CA SER A 523 -1.92 46.66 50.20
C SER A 523 -1.72 48.12 49.83
N SER A 524 -2.82 48.89 49.73
CA SER A 524 -2.76 50.32 49.47
C SER A 524 -1.74 50.95 50.41
N GLY A 525 -0.60 51.38 49.88
CA GLY A 525 0.30 52.29 50.59
C GLY A 525 -0.51 53.55 50.87
N GLY A 526 -1.04 53.65 52.09
CA GLY A 526 -2.10 54.58 52.43
C GLY A 526 -1.69 56.05 52.34
N SER A 527 -2.65 56.89 51.97
CA SER A 527 -2.72 58.25 52.50
C SER A 527 -4.19 58.56 52.81
N SER A 528 -4.41 58.80 54.10
CA SER A 528 -5.40 59.67 54.78
C SER A 528 -6.72 59.99 54.10
#